data_AF-A0A5E4K0G6-F1
#
_entry.id   AF-A0A5E4K0G6-F1
#
_cell.length_a   1.000
_cell.length_b   1.000
_cell.length_c   1.000
_cell.angle_alpha   90.00
_cell.angle_beta   90.00
_cell.angle_gamma   90.00
#
_symmetry.space_group_name_H-M   'P 1'
#
loop_
_entity.id
_entity.type
_entity.pdbx_description
1 polymer ?
#
loop_
_entity_poly.entity_id
_entity_poly.type
_entity_poly.pdbx_seq_one_letter_code
_entity_poly.pdbx_strand_id
1 'polypeptide(L)'
;MSFKFKSVGLPEEFSSLDSTLIFQACYPYKTTASVPVCIDPDISGLVKNKPCTAKPVALSNGQGGPVGVTKVSSVMAPEEGRVRPYFEISIQNLGRGTVFAKDAVLLACLGGPGAFNLSEVGVRATVQNNELICTPGVVRLDPGKESTAICKFAEAKYGAESGTFSTVLNVELDYGYKEVVAWPVAVVRLPGQASCAVH
;
A
#
# COMPACT_ATOMS: atom_id res chain seq x y z
N MET A 1 -9.50 -1.77 -24.69
CA MET A 1 -10.06 -3.14 -24.61
C MET A 1 -11.55 -3.02 -24.87
N SER A 2 -12.10 -3.69 -25.89
CA SER A 2 -13.53 -3.60 -26.24
C SER A 2 -14.20 -4.96 -26.03
N PHE A 3 -15.22 -5.01 -25.18
CA PHE A 3 -16.02 -6.20 -24.97
C PHE A 3 -17.32 -6.07 -25.76
N LYS A 4 -17.75 -7.14 -26.43
CA LYS A 4 -19.03 -7.21 -27.15
C LYS A 4 -19.91 -8.23 -26.43
N PHE A 5 -21.13 -7.82 -26.08
CA PHE A 5 -22.12 -8.68 -25.44
C PHE A 5 -23.34 -8.78 -26.34
N LYS A 6 -23.98 -9.95 -26.39
CA LYS A 6 -25.27 -10.19 -27.06
C LYS A 6 -26.29 -10.58 -26.00
N SER A 7 -27.40 -9.84 -25.91
CA SER A 7 -28.52 -10.25 -25.06
C SER A 7 -29.42 -11.24 -25.81
N VAL A 8 -30.04 -12.17 -25.08
CA VAL A 8 -30.97 -13.16 -25.63
C VAL A 8 -32.38 -12.56 -25.83
N GLY A 9 -32.61 -11.34 -25.34
CA GLY A 9 -33.88 -10.61 -25.45
C GLY A 9 -34.33 -10.08 -24.10
N LEU A 10 -35.23 -9.11 -24.13
CA LEU A 10 -35.96 -8.63 -22.96
C LEU A 10 -37.39 -9.18 -23.00
N PRO A 11 -37.99 -9.55 -21.84
CA PRO A 11 -39.41 -9.85 -21.78
C PRO A 11 -40.25 -8.67 -22.28
N GLU A 12 -41.43 -8.94 -22.84
CA GLU A 12 -42.21 -7.90 -23.53
C GLU A 12 -42.65 -6.76 -22.60
N GLU A 13 -42.74 -7.02 -21.30
CA GLU A 13 -43.12 -6.02 -20.29
C GLU A 13 -42.02 -4.97 -20.03
N PHE A 14 -40.79 -5.21 -20.49
CA PHE A 14 -39.65 -4.33 -20.26
C PHE A 14 -39.21 -3.60 -21.54
N SER A 15 -39.32 -2.27 -21.55
CA SER A 15 -38.73 -1.41 -22.59
C SER A 15 -37.23 -1.21 -22.39
N SER A 16 -36.78 -1.26 -21.15
CA SER A 16 -35.37 -1.20 -20.74
C SER A 16 -35.15 -1.97 -19.45
N LEU A 17 -33.96 -2.55 -19.29
CA LEU A 17 -33.50 -3.21 -18.07
C LEU A 17 -32.13 -2.65 -17.72
N ASP A 18 -32.05 -2.01 -16.55
CA ASP A 18 -30.79 -1.62 -15.97
C ASP A 18 -30.09 -2.84 -15.38
N SER A 19 -28.85 -3.05 -15.81
CA SER A 19 -27.98 -4.11 -15.31
C SER A 19 -26.62 -3.54 -14.95
N THR A 20 -25.84 -4.28 -14.17
CA THR A 20 -24.48 -3.87 -13.80
C THR A 20 -23.54 -5.02 -14.07
N LEU A 21 -22.55 -4.79 -14.93
CA LEU A 21 -21.45 -5.72 -15.12
C LEU A 21 -20.42 -5.47 -14.02
N ILE A 22 -20.06 -6.52 -13.29
CA ILE A 22 -19.07 -6.45 -12.21
C ILE A 22 -17.79 -7.15 -12.70
N PHE A 23 -16.70 -6.39 -12.76
CA PHE A 23 -15.37 -6.91 -13.02
C PHE A 23 -14.57 -6.90 -11.72
N GLN A 24 -14.00 -8.03 -11.36
CA GLN A 24 -13.16 -8.17 -10.17
C GLN A 24 -11.77 -8.65 -10.58
N ALA A 25 -10.74 -7.97 -10.08
CA ALA A 25 -9.35 -8.40 -10.22
C ALA A 25 -8.71 -8.49 -8.84
N CYS A 26 -8.02 -9.60 -8.56
CA CYS A 26 -7.18 -9.74 -7.38
C CYS A 26 -5.77 -10.12 -7.79
N TYR A 27 -4.79 -9.46 -7.20
CA TYR A 27 -3.39 -9.68 -7.55
C TYR A 27 -2.49 -9.40 -6.32
N PRO A 28 -1.37 -10.13 -6.18
CA PRO A 28 -0.34 -9.74 -5.24
C PRO A 28 0.29 -8.43 -5.70
N TYR A 29 0.67 -7.59 -4.74
CA TYR A 29 1.31 -6.31 -4.98
C TYR A 29 2.57 -6.17 -4.15
N LYS A 30 3.51 -5.38 -4.67
CA LYS A 30 4.65 -4.86 -3.92
C LYS A 30 4.79 -3.38 -4.22
N THR A 31 4.77 -2.55 -3.18
CA THR A 31 5.08 -1.13 -3.27
C THR A 31 6.47 -0.89 -2.71
N THR A 32 7.28 -0.08 -3.39
CA THR A 32 8.61 0.31 -2.91
C THR A 32 8.69 1.82 -2.77
N ALA A 33 9.16 2.29 -1.62
CA ALA A 33 9.43 3.70 -1.35
C ALA A 33 10.92 3.90 -1.02
N SER A 34 11.58 4.82 -1.72
CA SER A 34 12.96 5.22 -1.40
C SER A 34 12.95 6.62 -0.81
N VAL A 35 13.30 6.73 0.46
CA VAL A 35 13.16 7.96 1.24
C VAL A 35 14.53 8.46 1.68
N PRO A 36 14.93 9.69 1.34
CA PRO A 36 16.14 10.28 1.88
C PRO A 36 15.95 10.56 3.38
N VAL A 37 16.79 9.97 4.22
CA VAL A 37 16.77 10.14 5.68
C VAL A 37 18.10 10.66 6.18
N CYS A 38 18.07 11.42 7.26
CA CYS A 38 19.27 11.91 7.93
C CYS A 38 19.53 11.10 9.18
N ILE A 39 20.74 10.56 9.31
CA ILE A 39 21.21 9.90 10.53
C ILE A 39 22.12 10.88 11.26
N ASP A 40 21.74 11.23 12.49
CA ASP A 40 22.42 12.24 13.29
C ASP A 40 22.80 11.66 14.66
N PRO A 41 24.05 11.15 14.80
CA PRO A 41 24.54 10.63 16.08
C PRO A 41 24.79 11.73 17.13
N ASP A 42 24.86 13.00 16.74
CA ASP A 42 25.07 14.10 17.68
C ASP A 42 23.77 14.53 18.36
N ILE A 43 23.40 13.78 19.40
CA ILE A 43 22.24 14.07 20.27
C ILE A 43 22.45 15.38 21.06
N SER A 44 23.69 15.74 21.34
CA SER A 44 24.02 16.92 22.13
C SER A 44 23.77 18.24 21.38
N GLY A 45 23.66 18.19 20.05
CA GLY A 45 23.48 19.35 19.19
C GLY A 45 24.67 20.31 19.20
N LEU A 46 25.83 19.84 19.67
CA LEU A 46 27.05 20.65 19.79
C LEU A 46 27.72 20.86 18.43
N VAL A 47 27.51 19.93 17.49
CA VAL A 47 28.07 20.04 16.14
C VAL A 47 27.27 21.09 15.35
N LYS A 48 27.91 22.23 15.10
CA LYS A 48 27.37 23.28 14.21
C LYS A 48 27.62 22.91 12.75
N ASN A 49 26.73 23.33 11.85
CA ASN A 49 26.80 23.08 10.39
C ASN A 49 26.73 21.60 9.99
N LYS A 50 25.71 20.89 10.46
CA LYS A 50 25.44 19.50 10.06
C LYS A 50 25.02 19.43 8.58
N PRO A 51 25.45 18.42 7.82
CA PRO A 51 25.08 18.25 6.40
C PRO A 51 23.58 17.98 6.19
N CYS A 52 22.90 17.48 7.21
CA CYS A 52 21.45 17.28 7.21
C CYS A 52 20.88 17.39 8.63
N THR A 53 19.55 17.38 8.73
CA THR A 53 18.84 17.30 10.01
C THR A 53 17.70 16.31 9.88
N ALA A 54 17.51 15.45 10.88
CA ALA A 54 16.38 14.53 10.94
C ALA A 54 15.07 15.32 11.00
N LYS A 55 14.27 15.21 9.94
CA LYS A 55 12.96 15.83 9.81
C LYS A 55 11.99 14.82 9.19
N PRO A 56 10.68 14.90 9.51
CA PRO A 56 9.70 14.08 8.83
C PRO A 56 9.69 14.36 7.33
N VAL A 57 9.68 13.29 6.53
CA VAL A 57 9.56 13.36 5.08
C VAL A 57 8.16 12.89 4.72
N ALA A 58 7.34 13.81 4.20
CA ALA A 58 6.04 13.46 3.62
C ALA A 58 6.26 12.94 2.20
N LEU A 59 5.66 11.79 1.91
CA LEU A 59 5.69 11.19 0.59
C LEU A 59 4.30 11.31 -0.02
N SER A 60 4.29 11.56 -1.33
CA SER A 60 3.04 11.59 -2.10
C SER A 60 2.98 10.39 -3.05
N ASN A 61 1.95 10.36 -3.86
CA ASN A 61 1.72 9.36 -4.92
C ASN A 61 3.00 9.10 -5.74
N GLY A 62 3.07 7.95 -6.41
CA GLY A 62 4.20 7.63 -7.31
C GLY A 62 5.10 6.48 -6.84
N GLN A 63 4.71 5.75 -5.79
CA GLN A 63 5.40 4.54 -5.33
C GLN A 63 5.01 3.29 -6.13
N GLY A 64 4.25 3.49 -7.22
CA GLY A 64 3.88 2.43 -8.14
C GLY A 64 2.85 1.44 -7.58
N GLY A 65 2.06 1.80 -6.56
CA GLY A 65 1.03 0.93 -5.99
C GLY A 65 -0.10 1.64 -5.23
N PRO A 66 -1.24 0.97 -5.02
CA PRO A 66 -2.41 1.54 -4.35
C PRO A 66 -2.26 1.68 -2.83
N VAL A 67 -1.35 0.95 -2.19
CA VAL A 67 -0.95 1.17 -0.79
C VAL A 67 0.44 1.78 -0.81
N GLY A 68 0.64 2.87 -0.08
CA GLY A 68 1.90 3.60 -0.08
C GLY A 68 2.31 4.08 1.30
N VAL A 69 3.60 4.39 1.42
CA VAL A 69 4.16 5.12 2.57
C VAL A 69 3.79 6.59 2.42
N THR A 70 3.13 7.20 3.41
CA THR A 70 2.72 8.60 3.36
C THR A 70 3.68 9.51 4.10
N LYS A 71 4.38 8.98 5.12
CA LYS A 71 5.31 9.74 5.93
C LYS A 71 6.37 8.84 6.54
N VAL A 72 7.60 9.35 6.63
CA VAL A 72 8.67 8.76 7.42
C VAL A 72 9.19 9.80 8.40
N SER A 73 9.17 9.48 9.69
CA SER A 73 9.83 10.27 10.73
C SER A 73 11.03 9.51 11.27
N SER A 74 12.16 10.19 11.46
CA SER A 74 13.38 9.59 11.98
C SER A 74 13.67 10.12 13.39
N VAL A 75 13.93 9.22 14.33
CA VAL A 75 14.30 9.53 15.71
C VAL A 75 15.61 8.82 16.05
N MET A 76 16.57 9.54 16.62
CA MET A 76 17.85 8.99 17.05
C MET A 76 17.79 8.74 18.56
N ALA A 77 17.77 7.48 18.99
CA ALA A 77 17.73 7.15 20.41
C ALA A 77 19.14 6.82 20.93
N PRO A 78 19.60 7.42 22.05
CA PRO A 78 20.88 7.07 22.67
C PRO A 78 20.88 5.65 23.25
N GLU A 79 21.99 4.94 23.09
CA GLU A 79 22.22 3.62 23.67
C GLU A 79 23.73 3.40 23.84
N GLU A 80 24.20 3.36 25.10
CA GLU A 80 25.60 3.08 25.47
C GLU A 80 26.65 3.90 24.69
N GLY A 81 26.42 5.21 24.55
CA GLY A 81 27.35 6.12 23.85
C GLY A 81 27.26 6.08 22.32
N ARG A 82 26.32 5.29 21.78
CA ARG A 82 25.93 5.28 20.37
C ARG A 82 24.48 5.75 20.23
N VAL A 83 24.01 5.82 18.99
CA VAL A 83 22.62 6.04 18.65
C VAL A 83 22.07 4.87 17.84
N ARG A 84 20.82 4.52 18.13
CA ARG A 84 19.99 3.63 17.33
C ARG A 84 18.94 4.46 16.60
N PRO A 85 18.99 4.56 15.27
CA PRO A 85 17.92 5.19 14.49
C PRO A 85 16.63 4.37 14.55
N TYR A 86 15.52 5.06 14.76
CA TYR A 86 14.15 4.57 14.66
C TYR A 86 13.45 5.32 13.52
N PHE A 87 12.79 4.58 12.65
CA PHE A 87 12.02 5.10 11.54
C PHE A 87 10.55 4.77 11.77
N GLU A 88 9.77 5.80 12.06
CA GLU A 88 8.32 5.71 12.13
C GLU A 88 7.75 5.90 10.72
N ILE A 89 7.15 4.84 10.18
CA ILE A 89 6.68 4.77 8.80
C ILE A 89 5.15 4.73 8.81
N SER A 90 4.52 5.79 8.33
CA SER A 90 3.07 5.87 8.10
C SER A 90 2.73 5.25 6.74
N ILE A 91 1.73 4.36 6.74
CA ILE A 91 1.29 3.58 5.58
C ILE A 91 -0.22 3.75 5.41
N GLN A 92 -0.68 3.92 4.18
CA GLN A 92 -2.09 4.12 3.86
C GLN A 92 -2.50 3.41 2.57
N ASN A 93 -3.73 2.90 2.51
CA ASN A 93 -4.38 2.56 1.25
C ASN A 93 -4.88 3.85 0.57
N LEU A 94 -4.19 4.26 -0.49
CA LEU A 94 -4.50 5.43 -1.30
C LEU A 94 -5.46 5.11 -2.45
N GLY A 95 -5.63 3.81 -2.77
CA GLY A 95 -6.57 3.35 -3.77
C GLY A 95 -7.98 3.09 -3.23
N ARG A 96 -8.87 2.64 -4.13
CA ARG A 96 -10.29 2.38 -3.81
C ARG A 96 -10.61 0.91 -3.57
N GLY A 97 -9.66 0.03 -3.84
CA GLY A 97 -9.79 -1.41 -3.65
C GLY A 97 -9.58 -1.86 -2.21
N THR A 98 -9.78 -3.14 -2.00
CA THR A 98 -9.63 -3.81 -0.70
C THR A 98 -8.23 -4.42 -0.59
N VAL A 99 -7.58 -4.18 0.55
CA VAL A 99 -6.28 -4.77 0.90
C VAL A 99 -6.49 -6.04 1.71
N PHE A 100 -5.61 -7.02 1.54
CA PHE A 100 -5.58 -8.25 2.33
C PHE A 100 -4.17 -8.84 2.31
N ALA A 101 -3.90 -9.84 3.14
CA ALA A 101 -2.59 -10.50 3.18
C ALA A 101 -2.19 -11.10 1.81
N LYS A 102 -0.90 -11.02 1.45
CA LYS A 102 -0.39 -11.44 0.13
C LYS A 102 -0.67 -12.91 -0.21
N ASP A 103 -0.70 -13.78 0.78
CA ASP A 103 -0.99 -15.21 0.66
C ASP A 103 -2.49 -15.51 0.49
N ALA A 104 -3.37 -14.55 0.78
CA ALA A 104 -4.81 -14.70 0.68
C ALA A 104 -5.41 -14.34 -0.70
N VAL A 105 -4.60 -14.03 -1.73
CA VAL A 105 -5.08 -13.57 -3.06
C VAL A 105 -6.09 -14.51 -3.69
N LEU A 106 -5.80 -15.81 -3.75
CA LEU A 106 -6.68 -16.78 -4.41
C LEU A 106 -8.04 -16.85 -3.69
N LEU A 107 -8.02 -16.93 -2.36
CA LEU A 107 -9.22 -17.01 -1.53
C LEU A 107 -10.05 -15.73 -1.59
N ALA A 108 -9.40 -14.57 -1.53
CA ALA A 108 -10.05 -13.26 -1.63
C ALA A 108 -10.80 -13.07 -2.96
N CYS A 109 -10.34 -13.75 -4.02
CA CYS A 109 -10.96 -13.68 -5.34
C CYS A 109 -12.13 -14.64 -5.53
N LEU A 110 -12.10 -15.81 -4.89
CA LEU A 110 -13.15 -16.83 -5.01
C LEU A 110 -14.37 -16.58 -4.10
N GLY A 111 -14.31 -15.57 -3.22
CA GLY A 111 -15.46 -15.15 -2.40
C GLY A 111 -15.83 -16.14 -1.29
N GLY A 112 -14.88 -16.95 -0.82
CA GLY A 112 -15.12 -17.92 0.25
C GLY A 112 -15.56 -17.28 1.59
N PRO A 113 -16.37 -17.97 2.41
CA PRO A 113 -16.78 -17.47 3.72
C PRO A 113 -15.62 -17.64 4.70
N GLY A 114 -14.92 -16.56 5.01
CA GLY A 114 -13.86 -16.60 6.02
C GLY A 114 -13.40 -15.19 6.37
N ALA A 115 -13.22 -14.93 7.66
CA ALA A 115 -12.51 -13.76 8.15
C ALA A 115 -11.09 -13.80 7.61
N PHE A 116 -10.89 -13.27 6.41
CA PHE A 116 -9.56 -13.08 5.86
C PHE A 116 -8.82 -12.15 6.80
N ASN A 117 -7.51 -12.26 6.84
CA ASN A 117 -6.61 -11.23 7.38
C ASN A 117 -6.76 -9.97 6.52
N LEU A 118 -7.94 -9.34 6.65
CA LEU A 118 -8.39 -8.20 5.89
C LEU A 118 -7.47 -7.04 6.29
N SER A 119 -7.02 -6.34 5.26
CA SER A 119 -6.18 -5.18 5.37
C SER A 119 -4.77 -5.39 5.95
N GLU A 120 -4.24 -6.61 5.91
CA GLU A 120 -2.84 -6.84 6.32
C GLU A 120 -1.83 -6.49 5.23
N VAL A 121 -0.76 -5.80 5.63
CA VAL A 121 0.35 -5.39 4.77
C VAL A 121 1.65 -5.74 5.48
N GLY A 122 2.49 -6.56 4.85
CA GLY A 122 3.84 -6.85 5.32
C GLY A 122 4.76 -5.66 5.08
N VAL A 123 5.56 -5.30 6.08
CA VAL A 123 6.48 -4.16 6.03
C VAL A 123 7.91 -4.64 6.18
N ARG A 124 8.76 -4.26 5.23
CA ARG A 124 10.21 -4.48 5.31
C ARG A 124 10.92 -3.16 5.04
N ALA A 125 12.03 -2.93 5.72
CA ALA A 125 12.81 -1.72 5.50
C ALA A 125 14.31 -2.02 5.52
N THR A 126 15.07 -1.31 4.70
CA THR A 126 16.52 -1.43 4.61
C THR A 126 17.18 -0.06 4.53
N VAL A 127 18.37 0.06 5.12
CA VAL A 127 19.24 1.24 5.00
C VAL A 127 20.64 0.77 4.63
N GLN A 128 21.19 1.25 3.51
CA GLN A 128 22.51 0.82 3.01
C GLN A 128 22.65 -0.71 2.96
N ASN A 129 21.62 -1.41 2.45
CA ASN A 129 21.54 -2.88 2.39
C ASN A 129 21.49 -3.61 3.75
N ASN A 130 21.37 -2.89 4.87
CA ASN A 130 21.14 -3.50 6.18
C ASN A 130 19.65 -3.59 6.44
N GLU A 131 19.15 -4.78 6.75
CA GLU A 131 17.76 -5.01 7.09
C GLU A 131 17.43 -4.45 8.48
N LEU A 132 16.27 -3.81 8.59
CA LEU A 132 15.74 -3.27 9.82
C LEU A 132 14.70 -4.20 10.42
N ILE A 133 14.59 -4.21 11.73
CA ILE A 133 13.54 -4.89 12.47
C ILE A 133 12.35 -3.94 12.56
N CYS A 134 11.24 -4.28 11.91
CA CYS A 134 10.00 -3.50 11.91
C CYS A 134 8.97 -4.08 12.89
N THR A 135 8.40 -3.20 13.71
CA THR A 135 7.36 -3.55 14.69
C THR A 135 6.14 -2.63 14.54
N PRO A 136 4.95 -3.18 14.25
CA PRO A 136 4.73 -4.55 13.82
C PRO A 136 5.30 -4.80 12.41
N GLY A 137 5.74 -6.04 12.12
CA GLY A 137 6.20 -6.42 10.78
C GLY A 137 5.05 -6.62 9.78
N VAL A 138 3.82 -6.69 10.28
CA VAL A 138 2.58 -6.69 9.51
C VAL A 138 1.66 -5.64 10.11
N VAL A 139 1.25 -4.66 9.32
CA VAL A 139 0.29 -3.62 9.74
C VAL A 139 -1.10 -3.95 9.22
N ARG A 140 -2.12 -3.61 10.01
CA ARG A 140 -3.52 -3.64 9.56
C ARG A 140 -3.94 -2.25 9.13
N LEU A 141 -4.53 -2.12 7.95
CA LEU A 141 -5.03 -0.86 7.39
C LEU A 141 -6.53 -0.69 7.63
N ASP A 142 -6.89 0.29 8.44
CA ASP A 142 -8.27 0.73 8.54
C ASP A 142 -8.64 1.60 7.32
N PRO A 143 -9.84 1.47 6.74
CA PRO A 143 -10.29 2.32 5.64
C PRO A 143 -10.17 3.81 5.99
N GLY A 144 -9.46 4.57 5.16
CA GLY A 144 -9.29 6.02 5.32
C GLY A 144 -8.32 6.44 6.43
N LYS A 145 -7.69 5.51 7.16
CA LYS A 145 -6.71 5.83 8.21
C LYS A 145 -5.29 5.43 7.80
N GLU A 146 -4.32 6.08 8.42
CA GLU A 146 -2.93 5.65 8.37
C GLU A 146 -2.67 4.62 9.47
N SER A 147 -1.77 3.68 9.17
CA SER A 147 -1.20 2.76 10.14
C SER A 147 0.31 2.92 10.18
N THR A 148 0.91 2.67 11.34
CA THR A 148 2.33 2.95 11.56
C THR A 148 3.12 1.68 11.85
N ALA A 149 4.30 1.57 11.25
CA ALA A 149 5.32 0.60 11.62
C ALA A 149 6.59 1.35 12.07
N ILE A 150 7.23 0.87 13.15
CA ILE A 150 8.49 1.41 13.63
C ILE A 150 9.60 0.45 13.27
N CYS A 151 10.52 0.88 12.40
CA CYS A 151 11.67 0.08 11.98
C CYS A 151 12.96 0.60 12.60
N LYS A 152 13.81 -0.30 13.08
CA LYS A 152 15.09 0.03 13.74
C LYS A 152 16.18 -0.97 13.40
N PHE A 153 17.43 -0.57 13.57
CA PHE A 153 18.54 -1.52 13.55
C PHE A 153 18.47 -2.45 14.77
N ALA A 154 18.89 -3.71 14.60
CA ALA A 154 18.97 -4.67 15.71
C ALA A 154 19.83 -4.14 16.86
N GLU A 155 20.95 -3.51 16.52
CA GLU A 155 21.92 -2.95 17.46
C GLU A 155 22.15 -1.46 17.20
N ALA A 156 22.57 -0.73 18.22
CA ALA A 156 22.99 0.66 18.06
C ALA A 156 24.27 0.71 17.21
N LYS A 157 24.19 1.43 16.07
CA LYS A 157 25.19 1.33 15.00
C LYS A 157 26.11 2.53 14.88
N TYR A 158 25.68 3.73 15.29
CA TYR A 158 26.39 4.97 14.97
C TYR A 158 26.81 5.70 16.24
N GLY A 159 28.09 6.02 16.37
CA GLY A 159 28.61 6.92 17.40
C GLY A 159 28.93 8.32 16.86
N ALA A 160 29.45 9.19 17.72
CA ALA A 160 29.84 10.55 17.35
C ALA A 160 30.90 10.59 16.24
N GLU A 161 31.78 9.59 16.18
CA GLU A 161 32.80 9.41 15.15
C GLU A 161 32.23 9.16 13.75
N SER A 162 31.00 8.66 13.66
CA SER A 162 30.33 8.42 12.37
C SER A 162 29.92 9.74 11.69
N GLY A 163 29.80 10.82 12.47
CA GLY A 163 29.27 12.09 12.00
C GLY A 163 27.80 12.03 11.58
N THR A 164 27.21 13.18 11.30
CA THR A 164 25.87 13.28 10.71
C THR A 164 25.96 13.05 9.20
N PHE A 165 25.07 12.23 8.62
CA PHE A 165 25.06 11.99 7.18
C PHE A 165 23.66 11.67 6.63
N SER A 166 23.48 11.93 5.35
CA SER A 166 22.26 11.57 4.61
C SER A 166 22.40 10.18 3.98
N THR A 167 21.32 9.40 4.02
CA THR A 167 21.25 8.08 3.37
C THR A 167 19.83 7.81 2.85
N VAL A 168 19.60 6.65 2.26
CA VAL A 168 18.30 6.24 1.72
C VAL A 168 17.75 5.09 2.56
N LEU A 169 16.53 5.29 3.07
CA LEU A 169 15.69 4.26 3.63
C LEU A 169 14.82 3.70 2.50
N ASN A 170 14.96 2.41 2.20
CA ASN A 170 14.07 1.71 1.28
C ASN A 170 13.02 0.96 2.10
N VAL A 171 11.74 1.22 1.82
CA VAL A 171 10.61 0.54 2.44
C VAL A 171 9.90 -0.27 1.39
N GLU A 172 9.66 -1.55 1.67
CA GLU A 172 8.88 -2.45 0.84
C GLU A 172 7.59 -2.85 1.58
N LEU A 173 6.47 -2.73 0.87
CA LEU A 173 5.16 -3.15 1.34
C LEU A 173 4.68 -4.32 0.49
N ASP A 174 4.42 -5.47 1.12
CA ASP A 174 3.92 -6.69 0.47
C ASP A 174 2.48 -6.96 0.89
N TYR A 175 1.56 -7.02 -0.07
CA TYR A 175 0.12 -7.22 0.21
C TYR A 175 -0.60 -7.81 -1.00
N GLY A 176 -1.83 -8.24 -0.80
CA GLY A 176 -2.78 -8.55 -1.85
C GLY A 176 -3.78 -7.41 -2.03
N TYR A 177 -4.19 -7.16 -3.27
CA TYR A 177 -5.14 -6.09 -3.60
C TYR A 177 -6.28 -6.62 -4.45
N LYS A 178 -7.51 -6.17 -4.16
CA LYS A 178 -8.71 -6.48 -4.92
C LYS A 178 -9.37 -5.20 -5.38
N GLU A 179 -9.55 -5.09 -6.68
CA GLU A 179 -10.28 -4.00 -7.30
C GLU A 179 -11.58 -4.53 -7.90
N VAL A 180 -12.66 -3.80 -7.66
CA VAL A 180 -13.99 -4.10 -8.20
C VAL A 180 -14.44 -2.89 -9.00
N VAL A 181 -14.72 -3.12 -10.28
CA VAL A 181 -15.26 -2.10 -11.18
C VAL A 181 -16.68 -2.51 -11.55
N ALA A 182 -17.63 -1.65 -11.22
CA ALA A 182 -19.04 -1.80 -11.59
C ALA A 182 -19.33 -0.92 -12.81
N TRP A 183 -19.80 -1.53 -13.88
CA TRP A 183 -20.19 -0.83 -15.09
C TRP A 183 -21.71 -0.93 -15.28
N PRO A 184 -22.47 0.16 -15.02
CA PRO A 184 -23.89 0.18 -15.30
C PRO A 184 -24.13 0.14 -16.81
N VAL A 185 -25.03 -0.74 -17.24
CA VAL A 185 -25.43 -0.91 -18.63
C VAL A 185 -26.95 -0.98 -18.71
N ALA A 186 -27.53 -0.29 -19.68
CA ALA A 186 -28.95 -0.39 -19.98
C ALA A 186 -29.14 -1.32 -21.18
N VAL A 187 -29.85 -2.42 -20.98
CA VAL A 187 -30.32 -3.26 -22.10
C VAL A 187 -31.64 -2.64 -22.55
N VAL A 188 -31.72 -2.23 -23.82
CA VAL A 188 -32.92 -1.62 -24.40
C VAL A 188 -33.50 -2.54 -25.48
N ARG A 189 -34.83 -2.64 -25.51
CA ARG A 189 -35.52 -3.34 -26.61
C ARG A 189 -35.54 -2.43 -27.83
N LEU A 190 -35.00 -2.88 -28.95
CA LEU A 190 -35.06 -2.10 -30.20
C LEU A 190 -36.46 -2.22 -30.84
N PRO A 191 -37.01 -1.13 -31.41
CA PRO A 191 -38.30 -1.17 -32.09
C PRO A 191 -38.25 -2.14 -33.28
N GLY A 192 -39.22 -3.06 -33.35
CA GLY A 192 -39.30 -4.11 -34.37
C GLY A 192 -38.65 -5.46 -33.99
N GLN A 193 -38.04 -5.58 -32.81
CA GLN A 193 -37.42 -6.82 -32.34
C GLN A 193 -38.44 -7.69 -31.59
N ALA A 194 -39.09 -8.61 -32.32
CA ALA A 194 -40.07 -9.57 -31.78
C ALA A 194 -39.43 -10.83 -31.18
N SER A 195 -38.23 -11.21 -31.61
CA SER A 195 -37.42 -12.27 -31.00
C SER A 195 -35.94 -12.12 -31.35
N CYS A 196 -35.03 -12.60 -30.51
CA CYS A 196 -33.63 -12.77 -30.86
C CYS A 196 -33.45 -14.21 -31.39
N ALA A 197 -33.28 -14.39 -32.69
CA ALA A 197 -32.95 -15.70 -33.24
C ALA A 197 -31.56 -16.15 -32.71
N VAL A 198 -31.55 -17.30 -32.03
CA VAL A 198 -30.33 -18.00 -31.60
C VAL A 198 -29.86 -18.83 -32.80
N HIS A 199 -28.79 -18.38 -33.44
CA HIS A 199 -27.99 -19.17 -34.39
C HIS A 199 -26.62 -19.37 -33.77
#